data_AF-A0A850EGR5-F1
#
_entry.id   AF-A0A850EGR5-F1
#
_cell.length_a   1.000
_cell.length_b   1.000
_cell.length_c   1.000
_cell.angle_alpha   90.00
_cell.angle_beta   90.00
_cell.angle_gamma   90.00
#
_symmetry.space_group_name_H-M   'P 1'
#
loop_
_entity.id
_entity.type
_entity.pdbx_description
1 polymer ?
#
loop_
_entity_poly.entity_id
_entity_poly.type
_entity_poly.pdbx_seq_one_letter_code
_entity_poly.pdbx_strand_id
1 'polypeptide(L)'
;MAKEVQAVAEGTGLIAQAQAEYEAIRVQIAEHYQQARELRNQADKLEQSGRTDAQVMTEVNQLLDQAKRLTSFADQLDDHERLEAIQNMNELEIEAYVLKEKSAYNENMLARQQTELEKVKEEAVAMIRRAEEEMKETSRCLAVQKKRLAELEG
;
A
#
# COMPACT_ATOMS: atom_id res chain seq x y z
N MET A 1 -0.09 -15.51 -2.24
CA MET A 1 1.00 -15.02 -3.12
C MET A 1 0.51 -14.04 -4.18
N ALA A 2 -0.07 -14.46 -5.33
CA ALA A 2 -0.47 -13.49 -6.39
C ALA A 2 -1.54 -12.46 -5.95
N LYS A 3 -2.54 -12.89 -5.18
CA LYS A 3 -3.59 -12.01 -4.64
C LYS A 3 -3.11 -11.04 -3.54
N GLU A 4 -2.02 -11.37 -2.85
CA GLU A 4 -1.49 -10.55 -1.76
C GLU A 4 -0.50 -9.51 -2.27
N VAL A 5 0.31 -9.84 -3.29
CA VAL A 5 1.15 -8.87 -4.02
C VAL A 5 0.28 -7.83 -4.75
N GLN A 6 -0.88 -8.26 -5.25
CA GLN A 6 -1.84 -7.38 -5.88
C GLN A 6 -2.48 -6.42 -4.86
N ALA A 7 -2.82 -6.89 -3.65
CA ALA A 7 -3.35 -6.04 -2.59
C ALA A 7 -2.33 -5.00 -2.07
N VAL A 8 -1.04 -5.34 -2.01
CA VAL A 8 0.03 -4.39 -1.64
C VAL A 8 0.23 -3.32 -2.73
N ALA A 9 0.19 -3.70 -4.01
CA ALA A 9 0.25 -2.75 -5.12
C ALA A 9 -0.99 -1.83 -5.14
N GLU A 10 -2.17 -2.37 -4.86
CA GLU A 10 -3.43 -1.62 -4.71
C GLU A 10 -3.35 -0.62 -3.56
N GLY A 11 -2.80 -1.00 -2.40
CA GLY A 11 -2.57 -0.11 -1.25
C GLY A 11 -1.60 1.04 -1.54
N THR A 12 -0.50 0.79 -2.26
CA THR A 12 0.40 1.88 -2.70
C THR A 12 -0.26 2.81 -3.73
N GLY A 13 -1.18 2.29 -4.55
CA GLY A 13 -1.98 3.10 -5.46
C GLY A 13 -2.94 4.03 -4.74
N LEU A 14 -3.58 3.56 -3.66
CA LEU A 14 -4.51 4.37 -2.85
C LEU A 14 -3.81 5.53 -2.13
N ILE A 15 -2.60 5.32 -1.61
CA ILE A 15 -1.81 6.39 -0.98
C ILE A 15 -1.39 7.43 -2.03
N ALA A 16 -0.91 6.99 -3.19
CA ALA A 16 -0.52 7.90 -4.27
C ALA A 16 -1.73 8.69 -4.79
N GLN A 17 -2.91 8.07 -4.83
CA GLN A 17 -4.16 8.72 -5.20
C GLN A 17 -4.57 9.78 -4.17
N ALA A 18 -4.56 9.47 -2.87
CA ALA A 18 -4.87 10.43 -1.81
C ALA A 18 -3.91 11.64 -1.83
N GLN A 19 -2.63 11.40 -2.09
CA GLN A 19 -1.64 12.47 -2.26
C GLN A 19 -1.93 13.35 -3.49
N ALA A 20 -2.33 12.74 -4.61
CA ALA A 20 -2.67 13.47 -5.81
C ALA A 20 -3.96 14.31 -5.64
N GLU A 21 -4.96 13.78 -4.93
CA GLU A 21 -6.20 14.48 -4.60
C GLU A 21 -5.91 15.69 -3.69
N TYR A 22 -5.08 15.52 -2.66
CA TYR A 22 -4.65 16.62 -1.80
C TYR A 22 -3.87 17.72 -2.56
N GLU A 23 -2.97 17.34 -3.46
CA GLU A 23 -2.22 18.33 -4.24
C GLU A 23 -3.13 19.07 -5.24
N ALA A 24 -4.11 18.39 -5.85
CA ALA A 24 -5.10 19.02 -6.73
C ALA A 24 -5.94 20.06 -5.97
N ILE A 25 -6.34 19.74 -4.74
CA ILE A 25 -7.03 20.63 -3.82
C ILE A 25 -6.18 21.87 -3.51
N ARG A 26 -4.89 21.69 -3.19
CA ARG A 26 -3.98 22.82 -2.92
C ARG A 26 -3.85 23.78 -4.10
N VAL A 27 -3.85 23.24 -5.32
CA VAL A 27 -3.86 24.05 -6.54
C VAL A 27 -5.15 24.88 -6.63
N GLN A 28 -6.32 24.29 -6.37
CA GLN A 28 -7.59 25.02 -6.38
C GLN A 28 -7.66 26.12 -5.32
N ILE A 29 -7.18 25.86 -4.11
CA ILE A 29 -7.08 26.87 -3.04
C ILE A 29 -6.20 28.05 -3.50
N ALA A 30 -5.03 27.75 -4.09
CA ALA A 30 -4.13 28.78 -4.61
C ALA A 30 -4.77 29.61 -5.74
N GLU A 31 -5.52 28.97 -6.64
CA GLU A 31 -6.27 29.65 -7.71
C GLU A 31 -7.34 30.59 -7.14
N HIS A 32 -8.11 30.16 -6.13
CA HIS A 32 -9.13 31.00 -5.50
C HIS A 32 -8.53 32.24 -4.81
N TYR A 33 -7.40 32.09 -4.11
CA TYR A 33 -6.70 33.24 -3.54
C TYR A 33 -6.17 34.19 -4.62
N GLN A 34 -5.65 33.65 -5.72
CA GLN A 34 -5.16 34.45 -6.83
C GLN A 34 -6.30 35.25 -7.49
N GLN A 35 -7.45 34.62 -7.75
CA GLN A 35 -8.64 35.29 -8.27
C GLN A 35 -9.15 36.40 -7.33
N ALA A 36 -9.20 36.13 -6.01
CA ALA A 36 -9.58 37.13 -5.03
C ALA A 36 -8.62 38.34 -5.03
N ARG A 37 -7.32 38.10 -5.22
CA ARG A 37 -6.31 39.15 -5.32
C ARG A 37 -6.47 39.99 -6.57
N GLU A 38 -6.78 39.37 -7.70
CA GLU A 38 -7.05 40.06 -8.96
C GLU A 38 -8.28 40.96 -8.87
N LEU A 39 -9.36 40.49 -8.24
CA LEU A 39 -10.56 41.28 -8.00
C LEU A 39 -10.29 42.48 -7.08
N ARG A 40 -9.50 42.32 -6.02
CA ARG A 40 -9.06 43.45 -5.17
C ARG A 40 -8.23 44.46 -5.97
N ASN A 41 -7.30 43.99 -6.79
CA ASN A 41 -6.52 44.88 -7.66
C ASN A 41 -7.38 45.64 -8.67
N GLN A 42 -8.47 45.04 -9.16
CA GLN A 42 -9.43 45.73 -10.03
C GLN A 42 -10.21 46.80 -9.28
N ALA A 43 -10.68 46.49 -8.08
CA ALA A 43 -11.33 47.46 -7.20
C ALA A 43 -10.40 48.64 -6.87
N ASP A 44 -9.15 48.37 -6.48
CA ASP A 44 -8.13 49.39 -6.18
C ASP A 44 -7.87 50.32 -7.37
N LYS A 45 -7.82 49.77 -8.60
CA LYS A 45 -7.66 50.59 -9.81
C LYS A 45 -8.86 51.49 -10.07
N LEU A 46 -10.08 51.01 -9.82
CA LEU A 46 -11.29 51.82 -9.95
C LEU A 46 -11.31 52.94 -8.90
N GLU A 47 -10.93 52.66 -7.66
CA GLU A 47 -10.81 53.68 -6.61
C GLU A 47 -9.73 54.72 -6.96
N GLN A 48 -8.56 54.28 -7.44
CA GLN A 48 -7.46 55.16 -7.86
C GLN A 48 -7.78 56.03 -9.08
N SER A 49 -8.78 55.63 -9.88
CA SER A 49 -9.23 56.44 -11.02
C SER A 49 -9.91 57.76 -10.59
N GLY A 50 -10.27 57.89 -9.31
CA GLY A 50 -10.93 59.07 -8.77
C GLY A 50 -12.39 59.23 -9.20
N ARG A 51 -12.93 58.28 -9.96
CA ARG A 51 -14.34 58.24 -10.34
C ARG A 51 -15.18 57.78 -9.16
N THR A 52 -16.02 58.68 -8.67
CA THR A 52 -16.90 58.45 -7.51
C THR A 52 -18.38 58.38 -7.91
N ASP A 53 -18.66 58.13 -9.18
CA ASP A 53 -20.02 57.91 -9.63
C ASP A 53 -20.61 56.65 -8.97
N ALA A 54 -21.92 56.68 -8.69
CA ALA A 54 -22.59 55.62 -7.92
C ALA A 54 -22.48 54.24 -8.59
N GLN A 55 -22.32 54.21 -9.92
CA GLN A 55 -22.11 52.98 -10.67
C GLN A 55 -20.73 52.39 -10.39
N VAL A 56 -19.66 53.20 -10.44
CA VAL A 56 -18.30 52.78 -10.08
C VAL A 56 -18.23 52.31 -8.62
N MET A 57 -18.88 53.01 -7.68
CA MET A 57 -18.92 52.57 -6.28
C MET A 57 -19.64 51.21 -6.10
N THR A 58 -20.68 50.97 -6.90
CA THR A 58 -21.39 49.68 -6.88
C THR A 58 -20.51 48.56 -7.43
N GLU A 59 -19.77 48.83 -8.50
CA GLU A 59 -18.84 47.87 -9.12
C GLU A 59 -17.68 47.52 -8.18
N VAL A 60 -17.08 48.52 -7.52
CA VAL A 60 -16.03 48.32 -6.50
C VAL A 60 -16.55 47.40 -5.38
N ASN A 61 -17.73 47.67 -4.84
CA ASN A 61 -18.31 46.84 -3.78
C ASN A 61 -18.58 45.41 -4.25
N GLN A 62 -19.06 45.21 -5.49
CA GLN A 62 -19.28 43.88 -6.06
C GLN A 62 -17.97 43.09 -6.21
N LEU A 63 -16.90 43.73 -6.69
CA LEU A 63 -15.58 43.12 -6.82
C LEU A 63 -15.02 42.70 -5.45
N LEU A 64 -15.13 43.57 -4.45
CA LEU A 64 -14.67 43.29 -3.08
C LEU A 64 -15.49 42.17 -2.41
N ASP A 65 -16.82 42.17 -2.59
CA ASP A 65 -17.68 41.11 -2.08
C ASP A 65 -17.35 39.76 -2.73
N GLN A 66 -17.11 39.74 -4.04
CA GLN A 66 -16.72 38.53 -4.75
C GLN A 66 -15.34 38.03 -4.31
N ALA A 67 -14.36 38.93 -4.14
CA ALA A 67 -13.04 38.59 -3.60
C ALA A 67 -13.13 38.00 -2.19
N LYS A 68 -14.01 38.55 -1.35
CA LYS A 68 -14.25 38.07 0.02
C LYS A 68 -14.85 36.67 0.02
N ARG A 69 -15.84 36.40 -0.83
CA ARG A 69 -16.43 35.06 -0.98
C ARG A 69 -15.40 34.03 -1.42
N LEU A 70 -14.56 34.35 -2.40
CA LEU A 70 -13.49 33.46 -2.88
C LEU A 70 -12.45 33.18 -1.79
N THR A 71 -12.06 34.19 -1.01
CA THR A 71 -11.16 34.00 0.13
C THR A 71 -11.78 33.07 1.18
N SER A 72 -13.01 33.34 1.61
CA SER A 72 -13.69 32.50 2.60
C SER A 72 -13.93 31.07 2.13
N PHE A 73 -14.15 30.85 0.83
CA PHE A 73 -14.27 29.52 0.26
C PHE A 73 -12.93 28.77 0.27
N ALA A 74 -11.84 29.43 -0.11
CA ALA A 74 -10.49 28.88 -0.02
C ALA A 74 -10.09 28.54 1.43
N ASP A 75 -10.43 29.40 2.38
CA ASP A 75 -10.18 29.17 3.82
C ASP A 75 -10.93 27.92 4.32
N GLN A 76 -12.18 27.72 3.89
CA GLN A 76 -12.99 26.55 4.26
C GLN A 76 -12.47 25.24 3.66
N LEU A 77 -12.02 25.30 2.41
CA LEU A 77 -11.37 24.19 1.72
C LEU A 77 -10.07 23.79 2.43
N ASP A 78 -9.21 24.77 2.74
CA ASP A 78 -7.94 24.52 3.44
C ASP A 78 -8.14 23.90 4.84
N ASP A 79 -9.15 24.35 5.59
CA ASP A 79 -9.44 23.78 6.91
C ASP A 79 -10.01 22.35 6.84
N HIS A 80 -10.91 22.05 5.89
CA HIS A 80 -11.61 20.76 5.82
C HIS A 80 -10.77 19.68 5.14
N GLU A 81 -10.15 20.00 4.01
CA GLU A 81 -9.44 19.04 3.17
C GLU A 81 -8.10 18.63 3.78
N ARG A 82 -7.43 19.56 4.50
CA ARG A 82 -6.20 19.26 5.22
C ARG A 82 -6.44 18.29 6.37
N LEU A 83 -7.51 18.46 7.14
CA LEU A 83 -7.82 17.58 8.28
C LEU A 83 -8.20 16.18 7.81
N GLU A 84 -9.01 16.07 6.76
CA GLU A 84 -9.43 14.79 6.19
C GLU A 84 -8.26 14.06 5.53
N ALA A 85 -7.43 14.77 4.76
CA ALA A 85 -6.23 14.17 4.16
C ALA A 85 -5.22 13.67 5.21
N ILE A 86 -5.00 14.42 6.30
CA ILE A 86 -4.12 13.99 7.40
C ILE A 86 -4.69 12.76 8.11
N GLN A 87 -6.00 12.69 8.35
CA GLN A 87 -6.65 11.52 8.95
C GLN A 87 -6.49 10.29 8.06
N ASN A 88 -6.80 10.41 6.77
CA ASN A 88 -6.67 9.32 5.81
C ASN A 88 -5.21 8.83 5.71
N MET A 89 -4.23 9.75 5.68
CA MET A 89 -2.82 9.38 5.66
C MET A 89 -2.40 8.63 6.92
N ASN A 90 -2.83 9.07 8.11
CA ASN A 90 -2.50 8.40 9.37
C ASN A 90 -3.12 6.99 9.44
N GLU A 91 -4.37 6.83 9.00
CA GLU A 91 -5.02 5.52 8.96
C GLU A 91 -4.30 4.55 8.03
N LEU A 92 -3.92 5.02 6.84
CA LEU A 92 -3.15 4.23 5.87
C LEU A 92 -1.74 3.89 6.37
N GLU A 93 -1.07 4.79 7.07
CA GLU A 93 0.26 4.54 7.64
C GLU A 93 0.19 3.48 8.75
N ILE A 94 -0.82 3.54 9.62
CA ILE A 94 -1.09 2.53 10.64
C ILE A 94 -1.36 1.16 9.99
N GLU A 95 -2.21 1.12 8.96
CA GLU A 95 -2.52 -0.12 8.26
C GLU A 95 -1.27 -0.71 7.59
N ALA A 96 -0.48 0.12 6.91
CA ALA A 96 0.76 -0.30 6.27
C ALA A 96 1.78 -0.85 7.29
N TYR A 97 1.89 -0.22 8.47
CA TYR A 97 2.76 -0.69 9.54
C TYR A 97 2.33 -2.10 10.03
N VAL A 98 1.03 -2.30 10.30
CA VAL A 98 0.49 -3.59 10.74
C VAL A 98 0.69 -4.68 9.69
N LEU A 99 0.49 -4.36 8.41
CA LEU A 99 0.71 -5.29 7.32
C LEU A 99 2.18 -5.69 7.19
N LYS A 100 3.11 -4.74 7.36
CA LYS A 100 4.55 -5.00 7.33
C LYS A 100 4.98 -5.94 8.44
N GLU A 101 4.49 -5.76 9.67
CA GLU A 101 4.76 -6.68 10.78
C GLU A 101 4.24 -8.10 10.49
N LYS A 102 3.01 -8.22 9.98
CA LYS A 102 2.43 -9.51 9.60
C LYS A 102 3.22 -10.20 8.49
N SER A 103 3.68 -9.44 7.49
CA SER A 103 4.52 -9.97 6.40
C SER A 103 5.82 -10.55 6.94
N ALA A 104 6.53 -9.79 7.77
CA ALA A 104 7.79 -10.24 8.36
C ALA A 104 7.62 -11.50 9.21
N TYR A 105 6.53 -11.58 9.99
CA TYR A 105 6.19 -12.78 10.74
C TYR A 105 5.95 -13.99 9.83
N ASN A 106 5.15 -13.82 8.78
CA ASN A 106 4.83 -14.90 7.84
C ASN A 106 6.07 -15.39 7.08
N GLU A 107 6.95 -14.49 6.66
CA GLU A 107 8.23 -14.84 6.03
C GLU A 107 9.11 -15.69 6.95
N ASN A 108 9.19 -15.33 8.23
CA ASN A 108 9.95 -16.11 9.21
C ASN A 108 9.37 -17.52 9.40
N MET A 109 8.04 -17.62 9.51
CA MET A 109 7.34 -18.91 9.63
C MET A 109 7.55 -19.78 8.40
N LEU A 110 7.49 -19.19 7.19
CA LEU A 110 7.74 -19.92 5.96
C LEU A 110 9.16 -20.47 5.89
N ALA A 111 10.17 -19.67 6.26
CA ALA A 111 11.57 -20.12 6.29
C ALA A 111 11.78 -21.30 7.27
N ARG A 112 11.11 -21.28 8.43
CA ARG A 112 11.14 -22.40 9.38
C ARG A 112 10.50 -23.66 8.79
N GLN A 113 9.33 -23.53 8.18
CA GLN A 113 8.62 -24.65 7.55
C GLN A 113 9.44 -25.26 6.41
N GLN A 114 10.12 -24.44 5.60
CA GLN A 114 11.01 -24.93 4.56
C GLN A 114 12.19 -25.72 5.14
N THR A 115 12.77 -25.23 6.23
CA THR A 115 13.88 -25.92 6.91
C THR A 115 13.42 -27.27 7.49
N GLU A 116 12.24 -27.32 8.13
CA GLU A 116 11.68 -28.55 8.66
C GLU A 116 11.35 -29.55 7.55
N LEU A 117 10.76 -29.09 6.45
CA LEU A 117 10.44 -29.93 5.31
C LEU A 117 11.70 -30.58 4.72
N GLU A 118 12.80 -29.83 4.61
CA GLU A 118 14.04 -30.36 4.06
C GLU A 118 14.65 -31.44 4.97
N LYS A 119 14.63 -31.22 6.30
CA LYS A 119 15.04 -32.24 7.27
C LYS A 119 14.22 -33.52 7.15
N VAL A 120 12.90 -33.40 7.06
CA VAL A 120 12.01 -34.56 6.93
C VAL A 120 12.28 -35.31 5.61
N LYS A 121 12.59 -34.60 4.52
CA LYS A 121 12.98 -35.24 3.25
C LYS A 121 14.29 -36.00 3.38
N GLU A 122 15.32 -35.40 4.00
CA GLU A 122 16.60 -36.06 4.23
C GLU A 122 16.43 -37.32 5.09
N GLU A 123 15.64 -37.24 6.16
CA GLU A 123 15.30 -38.37 7.02
C GLU A 123 14.55 -39.47 6.25
N ALA A 124 13.57 -39.11 5.44
CA ALA A 124 12.82 -40.05 4.61
C ALA A 124 13.73 -40.78 3.61
N VAL A 125 14.64 -40.06 2.95
CA VAL A 125 15.64 -40.66 2.04
C VAL A 125 16.55 -41.63 2.80
N ALA A 126 16.98 -41.28 4.01
CA ALA A 126 17.82 -42.14 4.84
C ALA A 126 17.07 -43.40 5.31
N MET A 127 15.77 -43.30 5.59
CA MET A 127 14.92 -44.46 5.93
C MET A 127 14.74 -45.38 4.72
N ILE A 128 14.46 -44.83 3.54
CA ILE A 128 14.31 -45.61 2.30
C ILE A 128 15.59 -46.39 2.00
N ARG A 129 16.76 -45.73 2.08
CA ARG A 129 18.06 -46.41 1.86
C ARG A 129 18.30 -47.56 2.82
N ARG A 130 18.00 -47.37 4.11
CA ARG A 130 18.11 -48.45 5.12
C ARG A 130 17.20 -49.63 4.79
N ALA A 131 15.93 -49.36 4.46
CA ALA A 131 15.00 -50.40 4.07
C ALA A 131 15.48 -51.17 2.82
N GLU A 132 16.03 -50.47 1.82
CA GLU A 132 16.60 -51.12 0.63
C GLU A 132 17.82 -52.01 0.95
N GLU A 133 18.66 -51.61 1.90
CA GLU A 133 19.79 -52.42 2.37
C GLU A 133 19.33 -53.69 3.11
N GLU A 134 18.37 -53.56 4.03
CA GLU A 134 17.77 -54.69 4.75
C GLU A 134 17.10 -55.69 3.78
N MET A 135 16.42 -55.19 2.74
CA MET A 135 15.83 -56.03 1.69
C MET A 135 16.90 -56.79 0.90
N LYS A 136 18.03 -56.14 0.55
CA LYS A 136 19.14 -56.80 -0.13
C LYS A 136 19.78 -57.89 0.73
N GLU A 137 19.97 -57.63 2.01
CA GLU A 137 20.53 -58.62 2.94
C GLU A 137 19.59 -59.81 3.12
N THR A 138 18.30 -59.55 3.36
CA THR A 138 17.27 -60.60 3.46
C THR A 138 17.22 -61.45 2.20
N SER A 139 17.31 -60.82 1.02
CA SER A 139 17.34 -61.53 -0.27
C SER A 139 18.56 -62.45 -0.41
N ARG A 140 19.74 -62.01 0.06
CA ARG A 140 20.96 -62.84 0.07
C ARG A 140 20.81 -64.04 1.01
N CYS A 141 20.31 -63.81 2.23
CA CYS A 141 20.07 -64.88 3.20
C CYS A 141 19.09 -65.92 2.66
N LEU A 142 17.98 -65.48 2.05
CA LEU A 142 17.01 -66.36 1.40
C LEU A 142 17.64 -67.18 0.26
N ALA A 143 18.51 -66.58 -0.56
CA ALA A 143 19.19 -67.30 -1.63
C ALA A 143 20.10 -68.42 -1.09
N VAL A 144 20.85 -68.15 0.00
CA VAL A 144 21.69 -69.16 0.66
C VAL A 144 20.84 -70.29 1.26
N GLN A 145 19.75 -69.96 1.96
CA GLN A 145 18.83 -70.94 2.53
C GLN A 145 18.19 -71.81 1.46
N LYS A 146 17.73 -71.22 0.35
CA LYS A 146 17.16 -71.95 -0.79
C LYS A 146 18.17 -72.93 -1.40
N LYS A 147 19.42 -72.50 -1.57
CA LYS A 147 20.48 -73.38 -2.09
C LYS A 147 20.71 -74.58 -1.16
N ARG A 148 20.81 -74.34 0.15
CA ARG A 148 21.00 -75.39 1.15
C ARG A 148 19.81 -76.36 1.22
N LEU A 149 18.60 -75.86 1.08
CA LEU A 149 17.40 -76.71 1.04
C LEU A 149 17.44 -77.63 -0.20
N ALA A 150 17.76 -77.09 -1.37
CA ALA A 150 17.89 -77.89 -2.59
C ALA A 150 18.98 -78.97 -2.49
N GLU A 151 20.08 -78.71 -1.78
CA GLU A 151 21.13 -79.71 -1.49
C GLU A 151 20.67 -80.82 -0.53
N LEU A 152 19.65 -80.57 0.31
CA LEU A 152 19.09 -81.56 1.23
C LEU A 152 17.94 -82.37 0.62
N GLU A 153 17.27 -81.82 -0.40
CA GLU A 153 16.12 -82.43 -1.07
C GLU A 153 16.49 -83.23 -2.34
N GLY A 154 17.72 -83.09 -2.85
CA GLY A 154 18.28 -83.85 -3.98
C GLY A 154 19.19 -84.98 -3.55
#